data_AF-A0A1W0E2K0-F1
#
_entry.id   AF-A0A1W0E2K0-F1
#
_cell.length_a   1.000
_cell.length_b   1.000
_cell.length_c   1.000
_cell.angle_alpha   90.00
_cell.angle_beta   90.00
_cell.angle_gamma   90.00
#
_symmetry.space_group_name_H-M   'P 1'
#
loop_
_entity.id
_entity.type
_entity.pdbx_description
1 polymer ?
#
loop_
_entity_poly.entity_id
_entity_poly.type
_entity_poly.pdbx_seq_one_letter_code
_entity_poly.pdbx_strand_id
1 'polypeptide(L)'
;MGPVTSISFSKNGKYAVSTDFAGGLIFMEISNGNVYKKFIKQITENKPIYDTAMLTGTAGNETVFCGCENGEVHMIDVENGIEQNSNVFVADEDAIISLDCNSDYLITASSSGNLKYTQICGNKLLDSKKISTFHGEISAVKITKKNCFERIYIAVGLTSGGLFIYSYANSEFKVLDKFELGSPVYALKWAQGGFSLSVLHGENEIKVYDLQEDNTFKEVAVNQSN
;
A
#
# COMPACT_ATOMS: atom_id res chain seq x y z
N MET A 1 8.61 -21.79 4.17
CA MET A 1 8.63 -20.56 3.35
C MET A 1 7.85 -20.83 2.09
N GLY A 2 6.84 -20.02 1.84
CA GLY A 2 6.02 -20.08 0.63
C GLY A 2 6.59 -19.19 -0.48
N PRO A 3 5.89 -19.06 -1.62
CA PRO A 3 6.17 -18.02 -2.59
C PRO A 3 6.15 -16.63 -1.93
N VAL A 4 7.12 -15.78 -2.27
CA VAL A 4 7.18 -14.38 -1.82
C VAL A 4 5.99 -13.64 -2.40
N THR A 5 5.27 -12.90 -1.57
CA THR A 5 4.04 -12.19 -1.95
C THR A 5 4.28 -10.70 -2.11
N SER A 6 5.07 -10.10 -1.21
CA SER A 6 5.34 -8.67 -1.25
C SER A 6 6.74 -8.33 -0.73
N ILE A 7 7.23 -7.17 -1.18
CA ILE A 7 8.45 -6.54 -0.68
C ILE A 7 8.19 -5.04 -0.47
N SER A 8 8.62 -4.52 0.67
CA SER A 8 8.52 -3.09 0.99
C SER A 8 9.87 -2.55 1.44
N PHE A 9 10.15 -1.29 1.08
CA PHE A 9 11.41 -0.62 1.37
C PHE A 9 11.20 0.61 2.23
N SER A 10 12.13 0.86 3.15
CA SER A 10 12.03 2.03 4.00
C SER A 10 12.30 3.27 3.16
N LYS A 11 11.76 4.42 3.57
CA LYS A 11 11.88 5.66 2.79
C LYS A 11 13.35 6.08 2.60
N ASN A 12 14.21 5.74 3.55
CA ASN A 12 15.66 6.00 3.50
C ASN A 12 16.45 4.90 2.76
N GLY A 13 15.81 3.82 2.30
CA GLY A 13 16.44 2.68 1.63
C GLY A 13 17.33 1.82 2.53
N LYS A 14 17.36 2.07 3.84
CA LYS A 14 18.17 1.34 4.81
C LYS A 14 17.60 -0.04 5.15
N TYR A 15 16.29 -0.23 5.04
CA TYR A 15 15.65 -1.48 5.39
C TYR A 15 14.71 -1.95 4.28
N ALA A 16 14.52 -3.26 4.24
CA ALA A 16 13.51 -3.90 3.42
C ALA A 16 12.83 -5.01 4.22
N VAL A 17 11.58 -5.27 3.89
CA VAL A 17 10.82 -6.39 4.42
C VAL A 17 10.25 -7.19 3.27
N SER A 18 10.38 -8.51 3.34
CA SER A 18 9.75 -9.44 2.41
C SER A 18 8.83 -10.38 3.16
N THR A 19 7.66 -10.66 2.60
CA THR A 19 6.66 -11.55 3.17
C THR A 19 6.30 -12.67 2.21
N ASP A 20 5.73 -13.76 2.72
CA ASP A 20 5.40 -14.94 1.92
C ASP A 20 4.00 -15.50 2.18
N PHE A 21 3.55 -16.36 1.27
CA PHE A 21 2.24 -16.99 1.30
C PHE A 21 2.10 -18.05 2.41
N ALA A 22 3.20 -18.38 3.10
CA ALA A 22 3.20 -19.26 4.27
C ALA A 22 3.21 -18.47 5.58
N GLY A 23 3.04 -17.15 5.55
CA GLY A 23 2.96 -16.31 6.76
C GLY A 23 4.31 -15.87 7.32
N GLY A 24 5.40 -16.11 6.58
CA GLY A 24 6.73 -15.71 6.96
C GLY A 24 7.01 -14.24 6.64
N LEU A 25 7.77 -13.59 7.50
CA LEU A 25 8.32 -12.25 7.30
C LEU A 25 9.84 -12.30 7.51
N ILE A 26 10.58 -11.65 6.61
CA ILE A 26 12.02 -11.41 6.75
C ILE A 26 12.26 -9.91 6.75
N PHE A 27 12.87 -9.41 7.82
CA PHE A 27 13.33 -8.03 7.91
C PHE A 27 14.83 -7.96 7.63
N MET A 28 15.22 -7.03 6.76
CA MET A 28 16.56 -6.91 6.22
C MET A 28 17.09 -5.47 6.36
N GLU A 29 18.38 -5.35 6.61
CA GLU A 29 19.14 -4.10 6.53
C GLU A 29 19.94 -4.07 5.23
N ILE A 30 19.93 -2.93 4.56
CA ILE A 30 20.66 -2.65 3.34
C ILE A 30 21.74 -1.64 3.69
N SER A 31 23.00 -2.03 3.49
CA SER A 31 24.15 -1.18 3.77
C SER A 31 25.24 -1.42 2.73
N ASN A 32 25.71 -0.34 2.10
CA ASN A 32 26.75 -0.37 1.06
C ASN A 32 26.46 -1.38 -0.07
N GLY A 33 25.19 -1.47 -0.50
CA GLY A 33 24.74 -2.39 -1.55
C GLY A 33 24.59 -3.86 -1.11
N ASN A 34 24.92 -4.19 0.14
CA ASN A 34 24.74 -5.52 0.69
C ASN A 34 23.43 -5.62 1.48
N VAL A 35 22.81 -6.80 1.44
CA VAL A 35 21.57 -7.10 2.18
C VAL A 35 21.89 -8.05 3.33
N TYR A 36 21.56 -7.61 4.54
CA TYR A 36 21.78 -8.35 5.78
C TYR A 36 20.43 -8.70 6.41
N LYS A 37 20.17 -9.98 6.58
CA LYS A 37 19.00 -10.45 7.31
C LYS A 37 19.12 -10.08 8.79
N LYS A 38 18.19 -9.28 9.31
CA LYS A 38 18.15 -8.91 10.74
C LYS A 38 17.38 -9.94 11.55
N PHE A 39 16.17 -10.28 11.12
CA PHE A 39 15.38 -11.35 11.75
C PHE A 39 14.39 -11.99 10.77
N ILE A 40 13.90 -13.17 11.15
CA ILE A 40 12.79 -13.88 10.50
C ILE A 40 11.71 -14.05 11.56
N LYS A 41 10.45 -13.84 11.18
CA LYS A 41 9.30 -14.06 12.06
C LYS A 41 8.20 -14.81 11.33
N GLN A 42 7.59 -15.77 12.01
CA GLN A 42 6.34 -16.38 11.58
C GLN A 42 5.20 -15.51 12.12
N ILE A 43 4.49 -14.81 11.24
CA ILE A 43 3.44 -13.86 11.60
C ILE A 43 2.10 -14.56 11.80
N THR A 44 1.79 -15.50 10.91
CA THR A 44 0.55 -16.28 10.94
C THR A 44 0.88 -17.78 10.99
N GLU A 45 -0.02 -18.62 11.47
CA GLU A 45 0.19 -20.08 11.53
C GLU A 45 -0.01 -20.74 10.14
N ASN A 46 0.98 -20.59 9.24
CA ASN A 46 0.95 -21.08 7.85
C ASN A 46 -0.20 -20.51 7.01
N LYS A 47 -0.59 -19.26 7.23
CA LYS A 47 -1.59 -18.56 6.43
C LYS A 47 -0.96 -17.45 5.59
N PRO A 48 -1.53 -17.08 4.43
CA PRO A 48 -0.94 -16.06 3.57
C PRO A 48 -0.80 -14.69 4.24
N ILE A 49 0.33 -14.03 3.98
CA ILE A 49 0.41 -12.56 3.97
C ILE A 49 0.28 -12.15 2.51
N TYR A 50 -0.78 -11.40 2.17
CA TYR A 50 -1.08 -11.03 0.79
C TYR A 50 -0.30 -9.80 0.33
N ASP A 51 -0.13 -8.81 1.22
CA ASP A 51 0.60 -7.58 0.90
C ASP A 51 1.30 -7.01 2.13
N THR A 52 2.27 -6.12 1.91
CA THR A 52 3.07 -5.51 2.97
C THR A 52 3.44 -4.07 2.63
N ALA A 53 3.28 -3.19 3.62
CA ALA A 53 3.71 -1.79 3.55
C ALA A 53 4.61 -1.47 4.73
N MET A 54 5.45 -0.44 4.57
CA MET A 54 6.33 0.02 5.62
C MET A 54 6.27 1.53 5.75
N LEU A 55 6.07 1.99 6.98
CA LEU A 55 6.09 3.39 7.36
C LEU A 55 7.41 3.70 8.07
N THR A 56 8.18 4.61 7.50
CA THR A 56 9.37 5.16 8.15
C THR A 56 8.98 6.36 9.01
N GLY A 57 9.09 6.20 10.33
CA GLY A 57 8.91 7.24 11.32
C GLY A 57 10.13 8.15 11.47
N THR A 58 10.14 8.94 12.54
CA THR A 58 11.31 9.74 12.94
C THR A 58 12.38 8.85 13.59
N ALA A 59 13.65 9.28 13.54
CA ALA A 59 14.78 8.62 14.21
C ALA A 59 15.09 7.16 13.79
N GLY A 60 14.63 6.69 12.62
CA GLY A 60 14.96 5.36 12.10
C GLY A 60 14.06 4.23 12.62
N ASN A 61 12.91 4.61 13.16
CA ASN A 61 11.82 3.69 13.49
C ASN A 61 11.06 3.33 12.21
N GLU A 62 10.80 2.04 12.03
CA GLU A 62 10.01 1.51 10.94
C GLU A 62 8.81 0.77 11.53
N THR A 63 7.63 1.00 10.98
CA THR A 63 6.44 0.20 11.27
C THR A 63 6.08 -0.59 10.02
N VAL A 64 6.05 -1.92 10.14
CA VAL A 64 5.65 -2.82 9.06
C VAL A 64 4.20 -3.22 9.24
N PHE A 65 3.41 -3.15 8.17
CA PHE A 65 2.03 -3.63 8.11
C PHE A 65 1.95 -4.83 7.17
N CYS A 66 1.36 -5.92 7.64
CA CYS A 66 1.13 -7.14 6.85
C CYS A 66 -0.36 -7.40 6.72
N GLY A 67 -0.89 -7.43 5.50
CA GLY A 67 -2.28 -7.76 5.22
C GLY A 67 -2.45 -9.27 5.15
N CYS A 68 -3.30 -9.81 6.01
CA CYS A 68 -3.43 -11.25 6.21
C CYS A 68 -4.86 -11.75 5.92
N GLU A 69 -5.02 -13.07 6.04
CA GLU A 69 -6.33 -13.72 6.13
C GLU A 69 -7.23 -13.15 7.23
N ASN A 70 -8.54 -13.37 7.12
CA ASN A 70 -9.55 -12.97 8.11
C ASN A 70 -9.57 -11.46 8.44
N GLY A 71 -9.13 -10.62 7.50
CA GLY A 71 -9.14 -9.17 7.65
C GLY A 71 -8.15 -8.61 8.67
N GLU A 72 -7.18 -9.42 9.09
CA GLU A 72 -6.15 -9.02 10.04
C GLU A 72 -5.05 -8.20 9.34
N VAL A 73 -4.59 -7.17 10.05
CA VAL A 73 -3.36 -6.44 9.76
C VAL A 73 -2.42 -6.63 10.94
N HIS A 74 -1.29 -7.30 10.71
CA HIS A 74 -0.22 -7.36 11.70
C HIS A 74 0.66 -6.13 11.56
N MET A 75 0.84 -5.41 12.67
CA MET A 75 1.66 -4.21 12.77
C MET A 75 2.89 -4.53 13.63
N ILE A 76 4.09 -4.29 13.10
CA ILE A 76 5.36 -4.61 13.75
C ILE A 76 6.20 -3.36 13.81
N ASP A 77 6.50 -2.91 15.02
CA ASP A 77 7.37 -1.77 15.25
C ASP A 77 8.82 -2.24 15.37
N VAL A 78 9.70 -1.62 14.59
CA VAL A 78 11.11 -1.94 14.50
C VAL A 78 11.93 -0.68 14.74
N GLU A 79 12.83 -0.73 15.72
CA GLU A 79 13.77 0.35 16.01
C GLU A 79 15.18 -0.17 15.80
N ASN A 80 15.96 0.53 14.97
CA ASN A 80 17.34 0.16 14.66
C ASN A 80 17.51 -1.30 14.17
N GLY A 81 16.49 -1.81 13.47
CA GLY A 81 16.47 -3.17 12.93
C GLY A 81 16.14 -4.26 13.95
N ILE A 82 15.65 -3.89 15.13
CA ILE A 82 15.20 -4.79 16.19
C ILE A 82 13.71 -4.56 16.43
N GLU A 83 12.93 -5.64 16.40
CA GLU A 83 11.51 -5.58 16.76
C GLU A 83 11.34 -5.12 18.22
N GLN A 84 10.50 -4.10 18.42
CA GLN A 84 10.14 -3.56 19.73
C GLN A 84 8.76 -4.04 20.16
N ASN A 85 7.82 -4.09 19.22
CA ASN A 85 6.43 -4.44 19.51
C ASN A 85 5.77 -5.09 18.29
N SER A 86 4.73 -5.88 18.54
CA SER A 86 3.85 -6.38 17.49
C SER A 86 2.40 -6.44 17.97
N ASN A 87 1.48 -5.94 17.17
CA ASN A 87 0.05 -5.96 17.46
C ASN A 87 -0.72 -6.47 16.24
N VAL A 88 -1.96 -6.92 16.48
CA VAL A 88 -2.89 -7.32 15.43
C VAL A 88 -4.09 -6.39 15.47
N PHE A 89 -4.51 -5.93 14.30
CA PHE A 89 -5.67 -5.08 14.11
C PHE A 89 -6.61 -5.75 13.10
N VAL A 90 -7.89 -5.89 13.44
CA VAL A 90 -8.89 -6.45 12.52
C VAL A 90 -9.50 -5.30 11.72
N ALA A 91 -9.07 -5.15 10.46
CA ALA A 91 -9.51 -4.08 9.57
C ALA A 91 -10.82 -4.42 8.85
N ASP A 92 -11.05 -5.70 8.56
CA ASP A 92 -12.22 -6.21 7.87
C ASP A 92 -12.59 -7.62 8.39
N GLU A 93 -13.68 -8.20 7.90
CA GLU A 93 -14.03 -9.61 8.18
C GLU A 93 -13.38 -10.53 7.14
N ASP A 94 -13.08 -10.00 5.95
CA ASP A 94 -12.46 -10.71 4.83
C ASP A 94 -10.96 -10.39 4.68
N ALA A 95 -10.20 -11.31 4.09
CA ALA A 95 -8.75 -11.18 3.89
C ALA A 95 -8.33 -9.82 3.33
N ILE A 96 -7.27 -9.22 3.89
CA ILE A 96 -6.68 -7.98 3.39
C ILE A 96 -5.70 -8.31 2.26
N ILE A 97 -6.13 -8.08 1.02
CA ILE A 97 -5.40 -8.50 -0.19
C ILE A 97 -4.45 -7.44 -0.75
N SER A 98 -4.65 -6.17 -0.40
CA SER A 98 -3.69 -5.10 -0.69
C SER A 98 -3.75 -4.01 0.36
N LEU A 99 -2.60 -3.41 0.66
CA LEU A 99 -2.53 -2.29 1.57
C LEU A 99 -1.40 -1.31 1.20
N ASP A 100 -1.53 -0.08 1.69
CA ASP A 100 -0.48 0.92 1.61
C ASP A 100 -0.67 1.97 2.71
N CYS A 101 0.37 2.73 3.03
CA CYS A 101 0.31 3.71 4.12
C CYS A 101 1.07 5.01 3.81
N ASN A 102 0.65 6.08 4.49
CA ASN A 102 1.45 7.28 4.66
C ASN A 102 1.60 7.57 6.17
N SER A 103 2.01 8.79 6.56
CA SER A 103 2.18 9.14 7.97
C SER A 103 0.86 9.23 8.75
N ASP A 104 -0.25 9.40 8.06
CA ASP A 104 -1.54 9.77 8.64
C ASP A 104 -2.54 8.61 8.57
N TYR A 105 -2.44 7.77 7.52
CA TYR A 105 -3.42 6.74 7.20
C TYR A 105 -2.77 5.44 6.71
N LEU A 106 -3.36 4.33 7.15
CA LEU A 106 -3.24 3.02 6.53
C LEU A 106 -4.48 2.80 5.66
N ILE A 107 -4.30 2.36 4.42
CA ILE A 107 -5.37 1.98 3.51
C ILE A 107 -5.36 0.46 3.37
N THR A 108 -6.53 -0.15 3.52
CA THR A 108 -6.71 -1.60 3.40
C THR A 108 -7.79 -1.91 2.37
N ALA A 109 -7.49 -2.84 1.47
CA ALA A 109 -8.44 -3.42 0.52
C ALA A 109 -8.67 -4.89 0.86
N SER A 110 -9.93 -5.29 1.08
CA SER A 110 -10.30 -6.68 1.36
C SER A 110 -10.67 -7.45 0.08
N SER A 111 -10.66 -8.78 0.18
CA SER A 111 -11.12 -9.68 -0.90
C SER A 111 -12.61 -9.55 -1.23
N SER A 112 -13.42 -9.02 -0.31
CA SER A 112 -14.82 -8.64 -0.57
C SER A 112 -14.98 -7.29 -1.27
N GLY A 113 -13.88 -6.65 -1.67
CA GLY A 113 -13.89 -5.37 -2.36
C GLY A 113 -14.13 -4.18 -1.43
N ASN A 114 -14.03 -4.34 -0.11
CA ASN A 114 -14.11 -3.21 0.81
C ASN A 114 -12.80 -2.42 0.78
N LEU A 115 -12.91 -1.10 0.60
CA LEU A 115 -11.81 -0.17 0.76
C LEU A 115 -12.03 0.63 2.03
N LYS A 116 -11.06 0.58 2.94
CA LYS A 116 -11.10 1.29 4.23
C LYS A 116 -9.83 2.11 4.44
N TYR A 117 -9.95 3.15 5.25
CA TYR A 117 -8.79 3.84 5.82
C TYR A 117 -8.84 3.79 7.34
N THR A 118 -7.66 3.72 7.94
CA THR A 118 -7.45 3.70 9.38
C THR A 118 -6.45 4.79 9.74
N GLN A 119 -6.79 5.64 10.69
CA GLN A 119 -5.87 6.70 11.11
C GLN A 119 -4.71 6.10 11.91
N ILE A 120 -3.49 6.54 11.58
CA ILE A 120 -2.25 6.18 12.27
C ILE A 120 -1.95 7.26 13.30
N CYS A 121 -1.73 6.87 14.56
CA CYS A 121 -1.39 7.77 15.66
C CYS A 121 -0.20 7.19 16.43
N GLY A 122 1.01 7.52 15.99
CA GLY A 122 2.24 6.90 16.51
C GLY A 122 2.25 5.41 16.17
N ASN A 123 2.34 4.57 17.21
CA ASN A 123 2.33 3.11 17.08
C ASN A 123 0.94 2.50 17.32
N LYS A 124 -0.13 3.25 17.00
CA LYS A 124 -1.51 2.80 17.16
C LYS A 124 -2.31 3.06 15.90
N LEU A 125 -3.18 2.11 15.60
CA LEU A 125 -4.25 2.25 14.62
C LEU A 125 -5.55 2.60 15.37
N LEU A 126 -6.27 3.60 14.89
CA LEU A 126 -7.59 3.97 15.40
C LEU A 126 -8.68 3.16 14.68
N ASP A 127 -9.93 3.63 14.74
CA ASP A 127 -11.04 2.96 14.07
C ASP A 127 -10.95 3.07 12.54
N SER A 128 -11.18 1.94 11.87
CA SER A 128 -11.30 1.89 10.42
C SER A 128 -12.60 2.51 9.95
N LYS A 129 -12.51 3.35 8.91
CA LYS A 129 -13.65 3.95 8.22
C LYS A 129 -13.70 3.44 6.79
N LYS A 130 -14.90 3.06 6.36
CA LYS A 130 -15.16 2.62 4.99
C LYS A 130 -15.11 3.81 4.03
N ILE A 131 -14.39 3.64 2.93
CA ILE A 131 -14.36 4.56 1.78
C ILE A 131 -15.38 4.09 0.73
N SER A 132 -15.31 2.82 0.34
CA SER A 132 -16.14 2.27 -0.73
C SER A 132 -16.25 0.74 -0.65
N THR A 133 -17.15 0.18 -1.46
CA THR A 133 -17.18 -1.25 -1.80
C THR A 133 -17.23 -1.37 -3.31
N PHE A 134 -16.38 -2.23 -3.85
CA PHE A 134 -16.35 -2.56 -5.26
C PHE A 134 -17.03 -3.91 -5.49
N HIS A 135 -17.76 -4.02 -6.60
CA HIS A 135 -18.35 -5.29 -7.03
C HIS A 135 -17.34 -6.23 -7.72
N GLY A 136 -16.12 -5.75 -7.97
CA GLY A 136 -15.00 -6.51 -8.52
C GLY A 136 -13.85 -6.60 -7.52
N GLU A 137 -12.91 -7.50 -7.80
CA GLU A 137 -11.73 -7.71 -6.97
C GLU A 137 -10.77 -6.52 -7.11
N ILE A 138 -10.38 -5.94 -5.97
CA ILE A 138 -9.34 -4.93 -5.90
C ILE A 138 -8.00 -5.64 -6.07
N SER A 139 -7.22 -5.25 -7.08
CA SER A 139 -5.91 -5.86 -7.33
C SER A 139 -4.75 -5.08 -6.71
N ALA A 140 -4.91 -3.77 -6.53
CA ALA A 140 -3.88 -2.92 -5.96
C ALA A 140 -4.46 -1.66 -5.32
N VAL A 141 -3.89 -1.25 -4.19
CA VAL A 141 -4.12 0.06 -3.60
C VAL A 141 -2.81 0.78 -3.30
N LYS A 142 -2.75 2.08 -3.56
CA LYS A 142 -1.64 2.96 -3.17
C LYS A 142 -2.10 4.33 -2.70
N ILE A 143 -1.46 4.86 -1.67
CA ILE A 143 -1.74 6.19 -1.12
C ILE A 143 -0.55 7.11 -1.29
N THR A 144 -0.81 8.39 -1.57
CA THR A 144 0.26 9.40 -1.62
C THR A 144 0.67 9.80 -0.20
N LYS A 145 1.89 10.31 -0.07
CA LYS A 145 2.19 11.25 1.02
C LYS A 145 1.35 12.51 0.82
N LYS A 146 1.21 13.29 1.88
CA LYS A 146 0.66 14.62 1.75
C LYS A 146 1.55 15.46 0.82
N ASN A 147 0.99 15.99 -0.25
CA ASN A 147 1.75 16.79 -1.22
C ASN A 147 1.94 18.24 -0.73
N CYS A 148 2.62 19.07 -1.52
CA CYS A 148 2.87 20.47 -1.15
C CYS A 148 1.61 21.36 -1.09
N PHE A 149 0.44 20.83 -1.47
CA PHE A 149 -0.87 21.48 -1.34
C PHE A 149 -1.73 20.88 -0.22
N GLU A 150 -1.10 20.13 0.68
CA GLU A 150 -1.76 19.42 1.78
C GLU A 150 -2.79 18.36 1.32
N ARG A 151 -2.71 17.89 0.07
CA ARG A 151 -3.64 16.89 -0.50
C ARG A 151 -3.09 15.48 -0.40
N ILE A 152 -4.00 14.53 -0.22
CA ILE A 152 -3.74 13.10 -0.18
C ILE A 152 -4.65 12.42 -1.20
N TYR A 153 -4.06 11.52 -1.99
CA TYR A 153 -4.78 10.73 -2.97
C TYR A 153 -4.61 9.23 -2.71
N ILE A 154 -5.65 8.46 -3.04
CA ILE A 154 -5.62 7.00 -3.06
C ILE A 154 -5.91 6.56 -4.50
N ALA A 155 -5.08 5.69 -5.05
CA ALA A 155 -5.36 4.98 -6.29
C ALA A 155 -5.78 3.55 -5.98
N VAL A 156 -6.83 3.08 -6.65
CA VAL A 156 -7.37 1.73 -6.53
C VAL A 156 -7.52 1.14 -7.92
N GLY A 157 -6.90 0.00 -8.15
CA GLY A 157 -6.99 -0.77 -9.38
C GLY A 157 -7.85 -2.01 -9.16
N LEU A 158 -8.66 -2.36 -10.17
CA LEU A 158 -9.47 -3.56 -10.17
C LEU A 158 -8.96 -4.58 -11.19
N THR A 159 -9.24 -5.86 -10.94
CA THR A 159 -9.00 -6.94 -11.92
C THR A 159 -9.88 -6.80 -13.16
N SER A 160 -10.99 -6.08 -13.08
CA SER A 160 -11.85 -5.75 -14.23
C SER A 160 -11.28 -4.63 -15.13
N GLY A 161 -10.21 -3.95 -14.68
CA GLY A 161 -9.63 -2.80 -15.36
C GLY A 161 -10.20 -1.44 -14.99
N GLY A 162 -11.04 -1.38 -13.95
CA GLY A 162 -11.43 -0.10 -13.35
C GLY A 162 -10.26 0.50 -12.56
N LEU A 163 -10.03 1.80 -12.73
CA LEU A 163 -9.07 2.60 -11.97
C LEU A 163 -9.79 3.77 -11.32
N PHE A 164 -9.65 3.89 -10.00
CA PHE A 164 -10.31 4.92 -9.20
C PHE A 164 -9.27 5.74 -8.45
N ILE A 165 -9.40 7.06 -8.51
CA ILE A 165 -8.59 7.97 -7.71
C ILE A 165 -9.51 8.67 -6.72
N TYR A 166 -9.16 8.61 -5.44
CA TYR A 166 -9.87 9.31 -4.36
C TYR A 166 -9.02 10.48 -3.88
N SER A 167 -9.66 11.56 -3.46
CA SER A 167 -9.03 12.68 -2.75
C SER A 167 -9.62 12.81 -1.35
N TYR A 168 -8.77 13.14 -0.37
CA TYR A 168 -9.24 13.51 0.97
C TYR A 168 -9.77 14.94 0.97
N ALA A 169 -11.06 15.12 1.22
CA ALA A 169 -11.70 16.43 1.31
C ALA A 169 -12.88 16.38 2.28
N ASN A 170 -13.09 17.44 3.07
CA ASN A 170 -14.19 17.53 4.04
C ASN A 170 -14.20 16.35 5.03
N SER A 171 -13.03 15.96 5.53
CA SER A 171 -12.84 14.89 6.51
C SER A 171 -13.13 13.47 6.02
N GLU A 172 -13.28 13.24 4.72
CA GLU A 172 -13.51 11.93 4.13
C GLU A 172 -12.83 11.78 2.75
N PHE A 173 -12.62 10.53 2.32
CA PHE A 173 -12.14 10.24 0.97
C PHE A 173 -13.32 10.19 0.00
N LYS A 174 -13.25 10.97 -1.07
CA LYS A 174 -14.25 10.97 -2.16
C LYS A 174 -13.60 10.61 -3.47
N VAL A 175 -14.35 9.94 -4.33
CA VAL A 175 -13.89 9.69 -5.70
C VAL A 175 -13.67 11.03 -6.39
N LEU A 176 -12.46 11.20 -6.91
CA LEU A 176 -12.06 12.32 -7.73
C LEU A 176 -12.21 11.97 -9.20
N ASP A 177 -11.57 10.87 -9.63
CA ASP A 177 -11.56 10.42 -11.03
C ASP A 177 -11.78 8.91 -11.13
N LYS A 178 -12.29 8.50 -12.30
CA LYS A 178 -12.52 7.11 -12.68
C LYS A 178 -12.07 6.89 -14.12
N PHE A 179 -11.37 5.79 -14.36
CA PHE A 179 -10.92 5.38 -15.69
C PHE A 179 -11.24 3.90 -15.93
N GLU A 180 -11.54 3.56 -17.17
CA GLU A 180 -11.77 2.18 -17.62
C GLU A 180 -10.63 1.80 -18.57
N LEU A 181 -9.78 0.88 -18.12
CA LEU A 181 -8.61 0.41 -18.87
C LEU A 181 -8.92 -0.81 -19.75
N GLY A 182 -10.07 -1.46 -19.53
CA GLY A 182 -10.50 -2.65 -20.26
C GLY A 182 -9.65 -3.90 -20.01
N SER A 183 -8.67 -3.83 -19.11
CA SER A 183 -7.76 -4.93 -18.77
C SER A 183 -7.31 -4.83 -17.30
N PRO A 184 -6.99 -5.96 -16.64
CA PRO A 184 -6.67 -5.98 -15.22
C PRO A 184 -5.54 -5.02 -14.84
N VAL A 185 -5.73 -4.26 -13.75
CA VAL A 185 -4.64 -3.48 -13.14
C VAL A 185 -3.77 -4.44 -12.32
N TYR A 186 -2.45 -4.39 -12.52
CA TYR A 186 -1.50 -5.25 -11.78
C TYR A 186 -0.67 -4.47 -10.77
N ALA A 187 -0.31 -3.21 -11.06
CA ALA A 187 0.46 -2.40 -10.14
C ALA A 187 0.13 -0.92 -10.28
N LEU A 188 0.25 -0.22 -9.16
CA LEU A 188 0.08 1.21 -9.05
C LEU A 188 1.32 1.81 -8.41
N LYS A 189 1.75 2.98 -8.87
CA LYS A 189 2.83 3.72 -8.22
C LYS A 189 2.63 5.22 -8.35
N TRP A 190 2.50 5.88 -7.21
CA TRP A 190 2.56 7.33 -7.13
C TRP A 190 4.01 7.81 -7.28
N ALA A 191 4.21 8.86 -8.08
CA ALA A 191 5.42 9.66 -8.04
C ALA A 191 5.59 10.29 -6.65
N GLN A 192 6.84 10.58 -6.26
CA GLN A 192 7.15 11.07 -4.92
C GLN A 192 6.37 12.34 -4.52
N GLY A 193 6.09 13.23 -5.50
CA GLY A 193 5.31 14.45 -5.28
C GLY A 193 3.80 14.23 -5.13
N GLY A 194 3.29 13.04 -5.47
CA GLY A 194 1.85 12.75 -5.45
C GLY A 194 1.05 13.39 -6.58
N PHE A 195 1.71 13.83 -7.65
CA PHE A 195 1.09 14.49 -8.81
C PHE A 195 0.94 13.60 -10.04
N SER A 196 1.62 12.46 -10.06
CA SER A 196 1.61 11.52 -11.18
C SER A 196 1.40 10.11 -10.66
N LEU A 197 0.55 9.35 -11.35
CA LEU A 197 0.28 7.94 -11.09
C LEU A 197 0.70 7.11 -12.29
N SER A 198 1.62 6.17 -12.09
CA SER A 198 1.90 5.11 -13.07
C SER A 198 1.04 3.89 -12.78
N VAL A 199 0.48 3.31 -13.83
CA VAL A 199 -0.44 2.17 -13.78
C VAL A 199 0.06 1.11 -14.74
N LEU A 200 0.39 -0.07 -14.22
CA LEU A 200 0.68 -1.26 -15.01
C LEU A 200 -0.61 -2.07 -15.15
N HIS A 201 -1.03 -2.34 -16.38
CA HIS A 201 -2.24 -3.11 -16.67
C HIS A 201 -2.06 -3.98 -17.93
N GLY A 202 -2.94 -4.96 -18.13
CA GLY A 202 -2.92 -5.84 -19.30
C GLY A 202 -1.59 -6.57 -19.52
N GLU A 203 -1.28 -6.90 -20.77
CA GLU A 203 -0.05 -7.62 -21.15
C GLU A 203 1.17 -6.69 -21.27
N ASN A 204 1.49 -5.95 -20.19
CA ASN A 204 2.61 -5.00 -20.07
C ASN A 204 2.34 -3.56 -20.58
N GLU A 205 1.12 -3.07 -20.46
CA GLU A 205 0.82 -1.67 -20.75
C GLU A 205 1.08 -0.79 -19.53
N ILE A 206 1.78 0.33 -19.74
CA ILE A 206 1.98 1.35 -18.71
C ILE A 206 1.30 2.64 -19.15
N LYS A 207 0.38 3.11 -18.32
CA LYS A 207 -0.21 4.45 -18.44
C LYS A 207 0.24 5.34 -17.31
N VAL A 208 0.33 6.63 -17.60
CA VAL A 208 0.65 7.65 -16.60
C VAL A 208 -0.48 8.67 -16.58
N TYR A 209 -0.90 9.05 -15.38
CA TYR A 209 -1.93 10.05 -15.14
C TYR A 209 -1.36 11.19 -14.31
N ASP A 210 -1.47 12.42 -14.81
CA ASP A 210 -0.99 13.62 -14.12
C ASP A 210 -2.14 14.48 -13.61
N LEU A 211 -1.97 15.02 -12.40
CA LEU A 211 -2.87 16.00 -11.81
C LEU A 211 -2.79 17.32 -12.59
N GLN A 212 -3.94 17.79 -13.04
CA GLN A 212 -4.10 19.01 -13.80
C GLN A 212 -4.51 20.18 -12.89
N GLU A 213 -4.46 21.40 -13.43
CA GLU A 213 -4.85 22.63 -12.72
C GLU A 213 -6.32 22.63 -12.28
N ASP A 214 -7.18 21.93 -13.02
CA ASP A 214 -8.60 21.74 -12.70
C ASP A 214 -8.85 20.72 -11.57
N ASN A 215 -7.78 20.21 -10.95
CA ASN A 215 -7.81 19.18 -9.92
C ASN A 215 -8.43 17.86 -10.40
N THR A 216 -8.21 17.50 -11.66
CA THR A 216 -8.50 16.16 -12.21
C THR A 216 -7.21 15.50 -12.68
N PHE A 217 -7.21 14.17 -12.74
CA PHE A 217 -6.14 13.40 -13.35
C PHE A 217 -6.43 13.17 -14.84
N LYS A 218 -5.43 13.35 -15.70
CA LYS A 218 -5.52 13.05 -17.13
C LYS A 218 -4.38 12.17 -17.58
N GLU A 219 -4.67 11.25 -18.49
CA GLU A 219 -3.66 10.40 -19.12
C GLU A 219 -2.67 11.29 -19.88
N VAL A 220 -1.38 11.04 -19.69
CA VAL A 220 -0.28 11.72 -20.38
C VAL A 220 0.56 10.71 -21.16
N ALA A 221 1.08 11.14 -22.30
CA ALA A 221 1.89 10.29 -23.16
C ALA A 221 3.20 9.90 -22.46
N VAL A 222 3.49 8.60 -22.41
CA VAL A 222 4.79 8.10 -21.96
C VAL A 222 5.74 8.11 -23.16
N ASN A 223 6.62 9.12 -23.22
CA ASN A 223 7.69 9.12 -24.21
C ASN A 223 8.70 8.03 -23.85
N GLN A 224 8.61 6.87 -24.50
CA GLN A 224 9.67 5.88 -24.44
C GLN A 224 10.85 6.41 -25.27
N SER A 225 11.87 6.94 -24.61
CA SER A 225 13.15 7.21 -25.25
C SER A 225 13.81 5.87 -25.57
N ASN A 226 13.86 5.53 -26.87
CA ASN A 226 14.64 4.42 -27.41
C ASN A 226 16.14 4.63 -27.21
#